data_AF-A0A3M6JYF9-F1
#
_entry.id   AF-A0A3M6JYF9-F1
#
_cell.length_a   1.000
_cell.length_b   1.000
_cell.length_c   1.000
_cell.angle_alpha   90.00
_cell.angle_beta   90.00
_cell.angle_gamma   90.00
#
_symmetry.space_group_name_H-M   'P 1'
#
loop_
_entity.id
_entity.type
_entity.pdbx_description
1 polymer ?
#
loop_
_entity_poly.entity_id
_entity_poly.type
_entity_poly.pdbx_seq_one_letter_code
_entity_poly.pdbx_strand_id
1 'polypeptide(L)' 'METHRKLTIIGSILLVATFLINNYHQEVHPGVGFNYAYATGIGMLVAFAASFVIFTKDRLKN' A
#
# COMPACT_ATOMS: atom_id res chain seq x y z
N MET A 1 -11.44 15.68 -3.40
CA MET A 1 -10.05 15.94 -2.92
C MET A 1 -9.69 15.25 -1.60
N GLU A 2 -10.50 15.33 -0.53
CA GLU A 2 -10.09 14.78 0.78
C GLU A 2 -9.92 13.24 0.78
N THR A 3 -10.80 12.49 0.11
CA THR A 3 -10.79 11.02 0.11
C THR A 3 -9.58 10.42 -0.59
N HIS A 4 -9.20 10.90 -1.78
CA HIS A 4 -8.00 10.40 -2.45
C HIS A 4 -6.75 10.67 -1.59
N ARG A 5 -6.67 11.84 -0.94
CA ARG A 5 -5.53 12.19 -0.09
C ARG A 5 -5.42 11.25 1.11
N LYS A 6 -6.54 10.91 1.76
CA LYS A 6 -6.59 9.91 2.84
C LYS A 6 -6.13 8.53 2.35
N LEU A 7 -6.61 8.08 1.19
CA LEU A 7 -6.21 6.79 0.61
C LEU A 7 -4.73 6.76 0.24
N THR A 8 -4.18 7.85 -0.30
CA THR A 8 -2.74 7.96 -0.57
C THR A 8 -1.93 7.88 0.71
N ILE A 9 -2.34 8.56 1.79
CA ILE A 9 -1.66 8.48 3.10
C ILE A 9 -1.69 7.05 3.64
N ILE A 10 -2.85 6.38 3.59
CA ILE A 10 -3.00 4.98 4.00
C ILE A 10 -2.09 4.08 3.15
N GLY A 11 -2.07 4.27 1.83
CA GLY A 11 -1.18 3.55 0.92
C GLY A 11 0.30 3.74 1.28
N SER A 12 0.72 4.97 1.61
CA SER A 12 2.10 5.25 2.04
C SER A 12 2.45 4.59 3.37
N ILE A 13 1.53 4.56 4.33
CA ILE A 13 1.75 3.84 5.61
C ILE A 13 1.90 2.34 5.35
N LEU A 14 1.04 1.77 4.49
CA LEU A 14 1.12 0.36 4.12
C LEU A 14 2.41 0.03 3.33
N LEU A 15 2.89 0.95 2.50
CA LEU A 15 4.18 0.83 1.82
C LEU A 15 5.32 0.72 2.83
N VAL A 16 5.38 1.62 3.81
CA VAL A 16 6.39 1.58 4.88
C VAL A 16 6.29 0.27 5.66
N ALA A 17 5.09 -0.16 6.04
CA ALA A 17 4.87 -1.43 6.72
C ALA A 17 5.34 -2.63 5.88
N THR A 18 5.06 -2.63 4.57
CA THR A 18 5.52 -3.67 3.63
C THR A 18 7.03 -3.79 3.64
N PHE A 19 7.75 -2.67 3.54
CA PHE A 19 9.22 -2.68 3.58
C PHE A 19 9.76 -3.19 4.92
N LEU A 20 9.19 -2.72 6.05
CA LEU A 20 9.63 -3.13 7.38
C LEU A 20 9.39 -4.63 7.62
N ILE A 21 8.21 -5.14 7.28
CA ILE A 21 7.88 -6.57 7.44
C ILE A 21 8.76 -7.41 6.54
N ASN A 22 9.01 -6.98 5.29
CA ASN A 22 9.87 -7.70 4.38
C ASN A 22 11.31 -7.77 4.92
N ASN A 23 11.86 -6.65 5.40
CA ASN A 23 13.21 -6.64 5.98
C ASN A 23 13.30 -7.58 7.20
N TYR A 24 12.32 -7.49 8.11
CA TYR A 24 12.26 -8.38 9.26
C TYR A 24 12.19 -9.86 8.86
N HIS A 25 11.40 -10.18 7.82
CA HIS A 25 11.30 -11.54 7.28
C HIS A 25 12.65 -12.05 6.75
N GLN A 26 13.39 -11.22 6.01
CA GLN A 26 14.70 -11.60 5.48
C GLN A 26 15.73 -11.80 6.60
N GLU A 27 15.65 -11.01 7.68
CA GLU A 27 16.59 -11.09 8.80
C GLU A 27 16.30 -12.28 9.72
N VAL A 28 15.04 -12.52 10.06
CA VAL A 28 14.64 -13.47 11.12
C VAL A 28 14.10 -14.79 10.56
N HIS A 29 13.56 -14.77 9.34
CA HIS A 29 12.89 -15.92 8.73
C HIS A 29 13.34 -16.21 7.27
N PRO A 30 14.65 -16.19 6.94
CA PRO A 30 15.13 -16.29 5.55
C PRO A 30 14.78 -17.61 4.85
N GLY A 31 14.53 -18.67 5.61
CA GLY A 31 14.12 -19.98 5.08
C GLY A 31 12.60 -20.17 4.95
N VAL A 32 11.79 -19.22 5.40
CA VAL A 32 10.33 -19.31 5.33
C VAL A 32 9.86 -18.75 3.98
N GLY A 33 9.27 -19.60 3.15
CA GLY A 33 8.83 -19.22 1.81
C GLY A 33 7.66 -18.23 1.77
N PHE A 34 6.87 -18.14 2.86
CA PHE A 34 5.75 -17.21 2.96
C PHE A 34 6.14 -15.93 3.70
N ASN A 35 6.07 -14.78 3.02
CA ASN A 35 6.40 -13.48 3.56
C ASN A 35 5.14 -12.64 3.81
N TYR A 36 4.88 -12.29 5.08
CA TYR A 36 3.70 -11.52 5.49
C TYR A 36 3.63 -10.11 4.91
N ALA A 37 4.73 -9.58 4.37
CA ALA A 37 4.73 -8.33 3.62
C ALA A 37 3.77 -8.36 2.42
N TYR A 38 3.39 -9.55 1.95
CA TYR A 38 2.40 -9.72 0.90
C TYR A 38 1.02 -9.12 1.27
N ALA A 39 0.58 -9.30 2.51
CA ALA A 39 -0.73 -8.80 2.96
C ALA A 39 -0.76 -7.26 2.96
N THR A 40 0.26 -6.63 3.53
CA THR A 40 0.39 -5.17 3.53
C THR A 40 0.66 -4.61 2.12
N GLY A 41 1.41 -5.35 1.30
CA GLY A 41 1.68 -5.01 -0.10
C GLY A 41 0.42 -5.01 -0.97
N ILE A 42 -0.45 -6.01 -0.85
CA ILE A 42 -1.75 -5.99 -1.53
C ILE A 42 -2.59 -4.81 -1.06
N GLY A 43 -2.68 -4.59 0.25
CA GLY A 43 -3.45 -3.48 0.81
C GLY A 43 -2.98 -2.12 0.28
N MET A 44 -1.66 -1.93 0.20
CA MET A 44 -1.04 -0.74 -0.39
C MET A 44 -1.49 -0.55 -1.85
N LEU A 45 -1.40 -1.59 -2.68
CA LEU A 45 -1.77 -1.52 -4.09
C LEU A 45 -3.23 -1.14 -4.27
N VAL A 46 -4.13 -1.75 -3.48
CA VAL A 46 -5.56 -1.42 -3.51
C VAL A 46 -5.81 0.04 -3.10
N ALA A 47 -5.16 0.52 -2.05
CA ALA A 47 -5.30 1.90 -1.59
C ALA A 47 -4.84 2.91 -2.63
N PHE A 48 -3.68 2.68 -3.27
CA PHE A 48 -3.18 3.56 -4.32
C PHE A 48 -4.03 3.50 -5.58
N ALA A 49 -4.48 2.32 -6.00
CA ALA A 49 -5.37 2.17 -7.15
C ALA A 49 -6.70 2.91 -6.93
N ALA A 50 -7.31 2.74 -5.76
CA ALA A 50 -8.55 3.44 -5.41
C ALA A 50 -8.36 4.96 -5.36
N SER A 51 -7.25 5.42 -4.75
CA SER A 51 -6.89 6.84 -4.73
C SER A 51 -6.78 7.42 -6.14
N PHE A 52 -6.06 6.72 -7.03
CA PHE A 52 -5.86 7.12 -8.41
C PHE A 52 -7.18 7.21 -9.19
N VAL A 53 -8.04 6.20 -9.08
CA VAL A 53 -9.35 6.19 -9.76
C VAL A 53 -10.22 7.35 -9.31
N ILE A 54 -10.28 7.63 -8.00
CA ILE A 54 -11.08 8.73 -7.46
C ILE A 54 -10.51 10.08 -7.92
N PHE A 55 -9.19 10.26 -7.84
CA PHE A 55 -8.53 11.48 -8.28
C PHE A 55 -8.80 11.77 -9.76
N THR A 56 -8.64 10.76 -10.63
CA THR A 56 -8.87 10.91 -12.06
C THR A 56 -10.33 11.20 -12.37
N LYS A 57 -11.27 10.51 -11.70
CA LYS A 57 -12.70 10.78 -11.86
C LYS A 57 -13.09 12.19 -11.43
N ASP A 58 -12.56 12.67 -10.31
CA ASP A 58 -12.78 14.05 -9.83
C ASP A 58 -12.22 15.07 -10.82
N ARG A 59 -11.08 14.77 -11.47
CA ARG A 59 -10.45 15.66 -12.44
C ARG A 59 -11.16 15.73 -13.80
N LEU A 60 -11.80 14.65 -14.24
CA LEU A 60 -12.54 14.60 -15.51
C LEU A 60 -13.92 15.26 -15.43
N LYS A 61 -14.47 15.46 -14.22
CA LYS A 61 -15.77 16.09 -14.00
C LYS A 61 -15.69 17.62 -13.88
N ASN A 62 -14.49 18.18 -13.77
CA ASN A 62 -14.19 19.61 -13.76
C ASN A 62 -13.57 20.02 -15.09
#